data_AF-A0A1A6DX86-F1
#
_entry.id   AF-A0A1A6DX86-F1
#
_cell.length_a   1.000
_cell.length_b   1.000
_cell.length_c   1.000
_cell.angle_alpha   90.00
_cell.angle_beta   90.00
_cell.angle_gamma   90.00
#
_symmetry.space_group_name_H-M   'P 1'
#
loop_
_entity.id
_entity.type
_entity.pdbx_description
1 polymer ?
#
loop_
_entity_poly.entity_id
_entity_poly.type
_entity_poly.pdbx_seq_one_letter_code
_entity_poly.pdbx_strand_id
1 'polypeptide(L)'
;MRNRSAARAGASQPAKRAVNLSLSADVLEDAKRLGVNVSQVWDAHLREVVRREQERRWRAEHIAFLAAYNRIVEAEGLPLQEWQSF
;
A
#
# COMPACT_ATOMS: atom_id res chain seq x y z
N MET A 1 -14.53 39.12 6.13
CA MET A 1 -13.90 38.08 5.28
C MET A 1 -13.96 36.76 6.03
N ARG A 2 -14.70 35.76 5.53
CA ARG A 2 -14.95 34.48 6.24
C ARG A 2 -13.79 33.51 5.96
N ASN A 3 -13.03 33.19 6.99
CA ASN A 3 -11.91 32.25 6.95
C ASN A 3 -12.46 30.82 6.96
N ARG A 4 -12.41 30.11 5.81
CA ARG A 4 -12.69 28.66 5.77
C ARG A 4 -11.39 27.92 6.00
N SER A 5 -11.11 27.58 7.27
CA SER A 5 -10.14 26.55 7.60
C SER A 5 -10.59 25.24 6.96
N ALA A 6 -9.85 24.76 5.96
CA ALA A 6 -10.01 23.42 5.41
C ALA A 6 -9.66 22.43 6.52
N ALA A 7 -10.68 21.86 7.15
CA ALA A 7 -10.52 20.72 8.04
C ALA A 7 -9.84 19.60 7.23
N ARG A 8 -8.67 19.16 7.67
CA ARG A 8 -8.05 17.93 7.17
C ARG A 8 -9.08 16.83 7.35
N ALA A 9 -9.56 16.28 6.23
CA ALA A 9 -10.37 15.07 6.26
C ALA A 9 -9.55 13.98 6.95
N GLY A 10 -9.84 13.71 8.22
CA GLY A 10 -9.27 12.57 8.92
C GLY A 10 -9.60 11.32 8.12
N ALA A 11 -8.58 10.56 7.73
CA ALA A 11 -8.77 9.31 7.01
C ALA A 11 -9.71 8.41 7.81
N SER A 12 -10.95 8.25 7.32
CA SER A 12 -11.90 7.31 7.87
C SER A 12 -11.30 5.92 7.80
N GLN A 13 -11.14 5.26 8.94
CA GLN A 13 -10.69 3.87 8.98
C GLN A 13 -11.67 3.04 8.12
N PRO A 14 -11.18 2.30 7.10
CA PRO A 14 -12.06 1.53 6.25
C PRO A 14 -12.86 0.53 7.10
N ALA A 15 -14.16 0.45 6.83
CA ALA A 15 -15.06 -0.43 7.57
C ALA A 15 -14.56 -1.89 7.49
N LYS A 16 -14.32 -2.51 8.64
CA LYS A 16 -13.91 -3.91 8.71
C LYS A 16 -15.11 -4.79 8.35
N ARG A 17 -14.90 -5.74 7.44
CA ARG A 17 -15.88 -6.78 7.11
C ARG A 17 -15.45 -8.08 7.75
N ALA A 18 -16.36 -8.74 8.47
CA ALA A 18 -16.12 -10.09 8.98
C ALA A 18 -16.06 -11.08 7.81
N VAL A 19 -15.10 -11.99 7.86
CA VAL A 19 -14.90 -13.05 6.86
C VAL A 19 -14.74 -14.37 7.61
N ASN A 20 -15.43 -15.41 7.16
CA ASN A 20 -15.26 -16.76 7.69
C ASN A 20 -14.06 -17.43 7.01
N LEU A 21 -13.09 -17.87 7.81
CA LEU A 21 -11.86 -18.52 7.35
C LEU A 21 -11.68 -19.82 8.13
N SER A 22 -11.21 -20.86 7.45
CA SER A 22 -10.82 -22.13 8.08
C SER A 22 -9.31 -22.11 8.32
N LEU A 23 -8.92 -22.27 9.58
CA LEU A 23 -7.52 -22.33 10.03
C LEU A 23 -7.29 -23.63 10.80
N SER A 24 -6.03 -24.05 10.90
CA SER A 24 -5.66 -25.24 11.66
C SER A 24 -6.03 -25.09 13.14
N ALA A 25 -6.71 -26.11 13.68
CA ALA A 25 -7.27 -26.05 15.02
C ALA A 25 -6.19 -25.95 16.11
N ASP A 26 -5.08 -26.66 15.93
CA ASP A 26 -3.89 -26.60 16.79
C ASP A 26 -3.32 -25.17 16.89
N VAL A 27 -3.15 -24.49 15.76
CA VAL A 27 -2.65 -23.11 15.71
C VAL A 27 -3.60 -22.13 16.39
N LEU A 28 -4.92 -22.34 16.24
CA LEU A 28 -5.93 -21.51 16.93
C LEU A 28 -5.90 -21.71 18.44
N GLU A 29 -5.75 -22.95 18.91
CA GLU A 29 -5.62 -23.24 20.33
C GLU A 29 -4.32 -22.66 20.92
N ASP A 30 -3.21 -22.76 20.19
CA ASP A 30 -1.95 -22.12 20.56
C ASP A 30 -2.09 -20.60 20.63
N ALA A 31 -2.70 -19.99 19.62
CA ALA A 31 -2.95 -18.56 19.60
C ALA A 31 -3.80 -18.10 20.79
N LYS A 32 -4.87 -18.83 21.13
CA LYS A 32 -5.69 -18.55 22.32
C LYS A 32 -4.87 -18.65 23.60
N ARG A 33 -4.11 -19.72 23.77
CA ARG A 33 -3.25 -19.96 24.94
C ARG A 33 -2.19 -18.87 25.12
N LEU A 34 -1.68 -18.35 24.01
CA LEU A 34 -0.67 -17.28 23.98
C LEU A 34 -1.28 -15.87 23.98
N GLY A 35 -2.62 -15.73 23.99
CA GLY A 35 -3.29 -14.43 23.94
C GLY A 35 -3.11 -13.67 22.62
N VAL A 36 -2.82 -14.38 21.53
CA VAL A 36 -2.59 -13.79 20.21
C VAL A 36 -3.92 -13.38 19.58
N ASN A 37 -4.01 -12.11 19.15
CA ASN A 37 -5.14 -11.62 18.39
C ASN A 37 -5.03 -12.04 16.91
N VAL A 38 -5.57 -13.22 16.61
CA VAL A 38 -5.56 -13.83 15.27
C VAL A 38 -6.07 -12.86 14.21
N SER A 39 -7.20 -12.20 14.43
CA SER A 39 -7.79 -11.25 13.47
C SER A 39 -6.86 -10.09 13.13
N GLN A 40 -6.13 -9.56 14.12
CA GLN A 40 -5.18 -8.48 13.90
C GLN A 40 -3.95 -8.95 13.12
N VAL A 41 -3.40 -10.11 13.46
CA VAL A 41 -2.24 -10.69 12.76
C VAL A 41 -2.59 -10.96 11.29
N TRP A 42 -3.76 -11.56 11.04
CA TRP A 42 -4.22 -11.84 9.69
C TRP A 42 -4.51 -10.59 8.88
N ASP A 43 -5.15 -9.56 9.47
CA ASP A 43 -5.38 -8.28 8.77
C ASP A 43 -4.05 -7.63 8.34
N ALA A 44 -3.06 -7.60 9.23
CA ALA A 44 -1.75 -7.05 8.92
C ALA A 44 -1.04 -7.84 7.80
N HIS A 45 -1.06 -9.16 7.89
CA HIS A 45 -0.45 -10.03 6.87
C HIS A 45 -1.14 -9.87 5.51
N LEU A 46 -2.47 -9.88 5.49
CA LEU A 46 -3.26 -9.77 4.27
C LEU A 46 -3.05 -8.42 3.58
N ARG A 47 -2.96 -7.33 4.33
CA ARG A 47 -2.62 -6.00 3.78
C ARG A 47 -1.27 -6.01 3.07
N GLU A 48 -0.27 -6.64 3.67
CA GLU A 48 1.06 -6.73 3.07
C GLU A 48 1.07 -7.57 1.80
N VAL A 49 0.39 -8.72 1.80
CA VAL A 49 0.24 -9.57 0.61
C VAL A 49 -0.47 -8.80 -0.51
N VAL A 50 -1.57 -8.12 -0.19
CA VAL A 50 -2.33 -7.31 -1.16
C VAL A 50 -1.49 -6.15 -1.71
N ARG A 51 -0.72 -5.46 -0.86
CA ARG A 51 0.22 -4.42 -1.30
C ARG A 51 1.24 -4.98 -2.30
N ARG A 52 1.89 -6.10 -1.97
CA ARG A 52 2.88 -6.75 -2.84
C ARG A 52 2.29 -7.17 -4.18
N GLU A 53 1.08 -7.73 -4.18
CA GLU A 53 0.40 -8.10 -5.43
C GLU A 53 0.03 -6.88 -6.27
N GLN A 54 -0.44 -5.81 -5.66
CA GLN A 54 -0.68 -4.55 -6.37
C GLN A 54 0.61 -3.99 -6.97
N GLU A 55 1.72 -3.99 -6.22
CA GLU A 55 3.03 -3.55 -6.74
C GLU A 55 3.54 -4.42 -7.86
N ARG A 56 3.33 -5.74 -7.77
CA ARG A 56 3.71 -6.68 -8.83
C ARG A 56 2.91 -6.41 -10.10
N ARG A 57 1.61 -6.20 -9.99
CA ARG A 57 0.73 -5.86 -11.12
C ARG A 57 1.08 -4.50 -11.71
N TRP A 58 1.25 -3.48 -10.86
CA TRP A 58 1.64 -2.15 -11.30
C TRP A 58 2.98 -2.16 -12.04
N ARG A 59 3.97 -2.92 -11.56
CA ARG A 59 5.24 -3.11 -12.27
C ARG A 59 5.02 -3.80 -13.61
N ALA A 60 4.26 -4.91 -13.65
CA ALA A 60 3.98 -5.61 -14.89
C ALA A 60 3.31 -4.71 -15.95
N GLU A 61 2.40 -3.83 -15.53
CA GLU A 61 1.69 -2.91 -16.40
C GLU A 61 2.54 -1.71 -16.85
N HIS A 62 3.42 -1.19 -15.99
CA HIS A 62 4.15 0.05 -16.25
C HIS A 62 5.61 -0.11 -16.69
N ILE A 63 6.15 -1.33 -16.81
CA ILE A 63 7.51 -1.55 -17.32
C ILE A 63 7.71 -0.93 -18.71
N ALA A 64 6.75 -1.08 -19.62
CA ALA A 64 6.85 -0.52 -20.97
C ALA A 64 6.79 1.01 -20.97
N PHE A 65 5.96 1.60 -20.10
CA PHE A 65 5.83 3.05 -19.95
C PHE A 65 7.09 3.66 -19.32
N LEU A 66 7.63 3.06 -18.26
CA LEU A 66 8.88 3.48 -17.62
C LEU A 66 10.06 3.36 -18.58
N ALA A 67 10.13 2.29 -19.40
CA ALA A 67 11.18 2.16 -20.42
C ALA A 67 11.07 3.22 -21.53
N ALA A 68 9.86 3.59 -21.93
CA ALA A 68 9.65 4.69 -22.88
C ALA A 68 10.05 6.05 -22.27
N TYR A 69 9.66 6.31 -21.02
CA TYR A 69 10.01 7.52 -20.30
C TYR A 69 11.54 7.63 -20.06
N ASN A 70 12.19 6.54 -19.63
CA ASN A 70 13.64 6.51 -19.44
C ASN A 70 14.40 6.82 -20.74
N ARG A 71 13.92 6.32 -21.89
CA ARG A 71 14.54 6.65 -23.19
C ARG A 71 14.42 8.13 -23.54
N ILE A 72 13.32 8.78 -23.17
CA ILE A 72 13.13 10.23 -23.36
C ILE A 72 14.09 10.99 -22.44
N VAL A 73 14.20 10.60 -21.17
CA VAL A 73 15.13 11.21 -20.20
C VAL A 73 16.60 11.02 -20.59
N GLU A 74 16.97 9.86 -21.14
CA GLU A 74 18.32 9.59 -21.64
C GLU A 74 18.64 10.40 -22.91
N ALA A 75 17.66 10.61 -23.78
CA ALA A 75 17.84 11.34 -25.03
C ALA A 75 17.82 12.87 -24.86
N GLU A 76 16.95 13.38 -23.99
CA GLU A 76 16.69 14.82 -23.83
C GLU A 76 17.32 15.41 -22.55
N GLY A 77 17.88 14.56 -21.67
CA GLY A 77 18.34 14.97 -20.35
C GLY A 77 17.17 15.22 -19.38
N LEU A 78 17.47 15.44 -18.09
CA LEU A 78 16.45 15.77 -17.10
C LEU A 78 16.05 17.24 -17.27
N PRO A 79 14.79 17.59 -17.61
CA PRO A 79 14.39 18.97 -17.90
C PRO A 79 14.58 19.96 -16.73
N LEU A 80 14.69 19.43 -15.50
CA LEU A 80 14.82 20.21 -14.28
C LEU A 80 16.25 20.21 -13.71
N GLN A 81 17.23 19.65 -14.43
CA GLN A 81 18.62 19.54 -13.96
C GLN A 81 19.27 20.91 -13.74
N GLU A 82 18.85 21.93 -14.51
CA GLU A 82 19.31 23.32 -14.39
C GLU A 82 18.76 24.07 -13.17
N TRP A 83 17.79 23.49 -12.44
CA TRP A 83 17.11 24.14 -11.32
C TRP A 83 17.32 23.40 -9.98
N GLN A 84 18.22 22.41 -9.94
CA GLN A 84 18.47 21.60 -8.73
C GLN A 84 19.24 22.33 -7.63
N SER A 85 19.86 23.48 -7.93
CA SER A 85 20.74 24.22 -7.02
C SER A 85 20.16 25.53 -6.47
N PHE A 86 18.83 25.69 -6.44
CA PHE A 86 18.18 26.83 -5.79
C PHE A 86 17.97 26.62 -4.29
#